data_AF-A0A2V3HXC9-F1
#
_entry.id   AF-A0A2V3HXC9-F1
#
_cell.length_a   1.000
_cell.length_b   1.000
_cell.length_c   1.000
_cell.angle_alpha   90.00
_cell.angle_beta   90.00
_cell.angle_gamma   90.00
#
_symmetry.space_group_name_H-M   'P 1'
#
loop_
_entity.id
_entity.type
_entity.pdbx_description
1 polymer ?
#
loop_
_entity_poly.entity_id
_entity_poly.type
_entity_poly.pdbx_seq_one_letter_code
_entity_poly.pdbx_strand_id
1 'polypeptide(L)'
;MRWPGLGDPRKKRKTIRFLIILLIVGVIVGVSSSVLQGFIGQSDPLKVCINNRDTPYKISATLELYVNGNKATIPANIGFGEKESDDLLKSDCQRSLYTLTNDGTIYAAWEEEYPFEIGHFFWIWTNYHEGGFPKKDMLDEKSRILVNGVESPFYVNAPLVQGYHYKAEFTTKEYDESKDADFLPPDL
;
A
#
# COMPACT_ATOMS: atom_id res chain seq x y z
N MET A 1 -5.26 27.39 -39.98
CA MET A 1 -6.69 27.28 -39.64
C MET A 1 -7.26 28.67 -39.36
N ARG A 2 -8.22 29.15 -40.16
CA ARG A 2 -8.90 30.44 -39.96
C ARG A 2 -10.13 30.21 -39.09
N TRP A 3 -10.10 30.69 -37.85
CA TRP A 3 -11.26 30.66 -36.96
C TRP A 3 -12.42 31.51 -37.53
N PRO A 4 -13.63 30.96 -37.69
CA PRO A 4 -14.75 31.73 -38.21
C PRO A 4 -15.25 32.69 -37.11
N GLY A 5 -15.15 34.01 -37.37
CA GLY A 5 -15.75 35.04 -36.50
C GLY A 5 -14.84 36.17 -36.04
N LEU A 6 -13.57 36.24 -36.44
CA LEU A 6 -12.66 37.34 -36.05
C LEU A 6 -12.64 38.57 -36.97
N GLY A 7 -13.35 38.54 -38.10
CA GLY A 7 -13.32 39.61 -39.12
C GLY A 7 -14.23 40.82 -38.84
N ASP A 8 -15.17 40.71 -37.90
CA ASP A 8 -16.14 41.77 -37.57
C ASP A 8 -15.93 42.25 -36.11
N PRO A 9 -15.59 43.54 -35.88
CA PRO A 9 -15.21 44.06 -34.55
C PRO A 9 -16.32 43.93 -33.50
N ARG A 10 -17.61 43.95 -33.89
CA ARG A 10 -18.73 43.78 -32.94
C ARG A 10 -18.88 42.32 -32.49
N LYS A 11 -18.67 41.35 -33.40
CA LYS A 11 -18.70 39.91 -33.07
C LYS A 11 -17.47 39.47 -32.28
N LYS A 12 -16.29 40.05 -32.58
CA LYS A 12 -15.03 39.78 -31.87
C LYS A 12 -15.10 40.06 -30.37
N ARG A 13 -15.75 41.16 -29.96
CA ARG A 13 -15.92 41.51 -28.53
C ARG A 13 -16.80 40.51 -27.77
N LYS A 14 -17.81 39.94 -28.45
CA LYS A 14 -18.72 38.94 -27.86
C LYS A 14 -18.04 37.58 -27.72
N THR A 15 -17.28 37.15 -28.72
CA THR A 15 -16.53 35.89 -28.68
C THR A 15 -15.40 35.93 -27.64
N ILE A 16 -14.65 37.04 -27.53
CA ILE A 16 -13.59 37.18 -26.52
C ILE A 16 -14.18 37.14 -25.10
N ARG A 17 -15.30 37.81 -24.85
CA ARG A 17 -15.99 37.74 -23.54
C ARG A 17 -16.40 36.31 -23.20
N PHE A 18 -16.90 35.55 -24.17
CA PHE A 18 -17.32 34.17 -23.97
C PHE A 18 -16.13 33.26 -23.63
N LEU A 19 -14.99 33.44 -24.32
CA LEU A 19 -13.76 32.68 -24.05
C LEU A 19 -13.16 33.00 -22.68
N ILE A 20 -13.21 34.26 -22.24
CA ILE A 20 -12.74 34.66 -20.89
C ILE A 20 -13.61 34.03 -19.80
N ILE A 21 -14.94 34.01 -19.98
CA ILE A 21 -15.86 33.38 -19.03
C ILE A 21 -15.61 31.87 -18.95
N LEU A 22 -15.43 31.20 -20.10
CA LEU A 22 -15.10 29.77 -20.13
C LEU A 22 -13.76 29.46 -19.45
N LEU A 23 -12.75 30.31 -19.65
CA LEU A 23 -11.45 30.17 -19.00
C LEU A 23 -11.56 30.33 -17.48
N ILE A 24 -12.30 31.33 -16.99
CA ILE A 24 -12.52 31.55 -15.56
C ILE A 24 -13.26 30.36 -14.94
N VAL A 25 -14.33 29.88 -15.56
CA VAL A 25 -15.08 28.71 -15.07
C VAL A 25 -14.19 27.46 -15.06
N GLY A 26 -13.40 27.24 -16.11
CA GLY A 26 -12.46 26.13 -16.19
C GLY A 26 -11.38 26.17 -15.10
N VAL A 27 -10.82 27.35 -14.80
CA VAL A 27 -9.85 27.54 -13.73
C VAL A 27 -10.48 27.34 -12.35
N ILE A 28 -11.68 27.87 -12.11
CA ILE A 28 -12.37 27.70 -10.81
C ILE A 28 -12.67 26.22 -10.54
N VAL A 29 -13.21 25.49 -11.52
CA VAL A 29 -13.51 24.06 -11.38
C VAL A 29 -12.21 23.25 -11.21
N GLY A 30 -11.15 23.55 -11.97
CA GLY A 30 -9.85 22.86 -11.86
C GLY A 30 -9.10 23.09 -10.55
N VAL A 31 -9.17 24.30 -9.97
CA VAL A 31 -8.54 24.60 -8.67
C VAL A 31 -9.35 24.00 -7.52
N SER A 32 -10.69 23.98 -7.61
CA SER A 32 -11.52 23.37 -6.56
C SER A 32 -11.38 21.84 -6.48
N SER A 33 -11.20 21.15 -7.62
CA SER A 33 -11.02 19.69 -7.64
C SER A 33 -9.65 19.25 -7.09
N SER A 34 -8.59 20.02 -7.34
CA SER A 34 -7.23 19.71 -6.88
C SER A 34 -7.06 19.92 -5.36
N VAL A 35 -7.72 20.92 -4.77
CA VAL A 35 -7.68 21.13 -3.31
C VAL A 35 -8.44 20.01 -2.57
N LEU A 36 -9.60 19.56 -3.08
CA LEU A 36 -10.38 18.50 -2.44
C LEU A 36 -9.68 17.13 -2.50
N GLN A 37 -8.98 16.81 -3.59
CA GLN A 37 -8.18 15.58 -3.68
C GLN A 37 -7.01 15.56 -2.69
N GLY A 38 -6.43 16.73 -2.37
CA GLY A 38 -5.37 16.86 -1.37
C GLY A 38 -5.81 16.57 0.08
N PHE A 39 -7.08 16.85 0.42
CA PHE A 39 -7.63 16.56 1.75
C PHE A 39 -8.08 15.10 1.93
N ILE A 40 -8.62 14.47 0.88
CA ILE A 40 -9.09 13.06 0.94
C ILE A 40 -7.90 12.09 1.04
N GLY A 41 -6.74 12.44 0.50
CA GLY A 41 -5.51 11.65 0.63
C GLY A 41 -4.89 11.67 2.04
N GLN A 42 -5.26 12.62 2.90
CA GLN A 42 -4.70 12.75 4.26
C GLN A 42 -5.34 11.82 5.30
N SER A 43 -6.48 11.19 4.99
CA SER A 43 -7.20 10.33 5.93
C SER A 43 -7.01 8.83 5.69
N ASP A 44 -6.24 8.43 4.67
CA ASP A 44 -5.97 7.00 4.42
C ASP A 44 -4.80 6.53 5.32
N PRO A 45 -5.04 5.70 6.33
CA PRO A 45 -4.00 5.26 7.26
C PRO A 45 -2.86 4.51 6.59
N LEU A 46 -3.10 3.89 5.43
CA LEU A 46 -2.08 3.10 4.75
C LEU A 46 -1.10 3.97 3.96
N LYS A 47 -1.48 5.21 3.62
CA LYS A 47 -0.74 6.09 2.71
C LYS A 47 -0.16 7.34 3.36
N VAL A 48 -0.45 7.60 4.63
CA VAL A 48 -0.03 8.84 5.30
C VAL A 48 1.06 8.55 6.32
N CYS A 49 1.93 9.53 6.55
CA CYS A 49 2.96 9.46 7.57
C CYS A 49 2.36 9.79 8.95
N ILE A 50 2.69 9.02 9.97
CA ILE A 50 2.17 9.18 11.34
C ILE A 50 3.12 9.95 12.28
N ASN A 51 4.29 10.38 11.80
CA ASN A 51 5.34 11.00 12.63
C ASN A 51 4.88 12.21 13.46
N ASN A 52 3.97 13.02 12.91
CA ASN A 52 3.47 14.25 13.52
C ASN A 52 2.02 14.11 14.01
N ARG A 53 1.54 12.88 14.22
CA ARG A 53 0.16 12.57 14.63
C ARG A 53 0.14 11.98 16.03
N ASP A 54 -0.89 12.33 16.78
CA ASP A 54 -1.19 11.64 18.03
C ASP A 54 -1.87 10.30 17.71
N THR A 55 -1.22 9.19 18.04
CA THR A 55 -1.67 7.84 17.68
C THR A 55 -1.93 7.00 18.93
N PRO A 56 -3.04 7.24 19.66
CA PRO A 56 -3.35 6.52 20.89
C PRO A 56 -3.72 5.05 20.61
N TYR A 57 -4.27 4.74 19.43
CA TYR A 57 -4.56 3.37 19.04
C TYR A 57 -3.26 2.70 18.58
N LYS A 58 -2.76 1.74 19.38
CA LYS A 58 -1.55 0.98 19.07
C LYS A 58 -1.81 -0.50 19.30
N ILE A 59 -1.51 -1.28 18.27
CA ILE A 59 -1.51 -2.74 18.37
C ILE A 59 -0.20 -3.32 17.85
N SER A 60 0.14 -4.50 18.33
CA SER A 60 1.31 -5.27 17.94
C SER A 60 0.91 -6.73 17.73
N ALA A 61 1.37 -7.34 16.65
CA ALA A 61 1.19 -8.76 16.36
C ALA A 61 2.50 -9.34 15.83
N THR A 62 2.59 -10.67 15.79
CA THR A 62 3.78 -11.36 15.25
C THR A 62 3.43 -12.06 13.95
N LEU A 63 4.35 -12.04 12.99
CA LEU A 63 4.20 -12.70 11.70
C LEU A 63 5.39 -13.62 11.44
N GLU A 64 5.10 -14.84 11.01
CA GLU A 64 6.05 -15.73 10.36
C GLU A 64 5.72 -15.84 8.88
N LEU A 65 6.75 -15.74 8.04
CA LEU A 65 6.61 -15.86 6.60
C LEU A 65 7.27 -17.14 6.11
N TYR A 66 6.55 -17.89 5.29
CA TYR A 66 7.07 -19.03 4.55
C TYR A 66 6.80 -18.80 3.06
N VAL A 67 7.82 -19.01 2.24
CA VAL A 67 7.72 -18.94 0.77
C VAL A 67 8.20 -20.26 0.21
N ASN A 68 7.33 -20.95 -0.53
CA ASN A 68 7.63 -22.28 -1.09
C ASN A 68 8.14 -23.25 -0.01
N GLY A 69 7.45 -23.30 1.13
CA GLY A 69 7.82 -24.15 2.28
C GLY A 69 9.02 -23.69 3.11
N ASN A 70 9.80 -22.71 2.65
CA ASN A 70 10.99 -22.22 3.35
C ASN A 70 10.67 -20.99 4.20
N LYS A 71 11.17 -20.96 5.45
CA LYS A 71 11.01 -19.80 6.33
C LYS A 71 11.77 -18.61 5.73
N ALA A 72 11.04 -17.53 5.47
CA ALA A 72 11.58 -16.28 4.94
C ALA A 72 11.72 -15.25 6.06
N THR A 73 12.79 -14.47 6.01
CA THR A 73 13.05 -13.40 6.97
C THR A 73 12.19 -12.18 6.64
N ILE A 74 11.55 -11.61 7.66
CA ILE A 74 10.86 -10.33 7.55
C ILE A 74 11.87 -9.23 7.89
N PRO A 75 12.13 -8.27 7.00
CA PRO A 75 13.09 -7.21 7.26
C PRO A 75 12.57 -6.22 8.32
N ALA A 76 13.49 -5.59 9.04
CA ALA A 76 13.22 -4.39 9.81
C ALA A 76 12.86 -3.21 8.90
N ASN A 77 12.28 -2.17 9.50
CA ASN A 77 12.00 -0.90 8.86
C ASN A 77 11.04 -0.99 7.67
N ILE A 78 10.18 -1.99 7.63
CA ILE A 78 9.03 -1.97 6.73
C ILE A 78 8.12 -0.80 7.13
N GLY A 79 7.62 -0.06 6.15
CA GLY A 79 6.76 1.10 6.42
C GLY A 79 7.53 2.36 6.80
N PHE A 80 8.84 2.39 6.54
CA PHE A 80 9.66 3.59 6.65
C PHE A 80 10.13 4.04 5.26
N GLY A 81 9.97 5.32 4.96
CA GLY A 81 10.41 5.94 3.70
C GLY A 81 9.43 5.81 2.53
N GLU A 82 9.81 6.37 1.38
CA GLU A 82 9.07 6.27 0.12
C GLU A 82 9.95 5.54 -0.92
N LYS A 83 9.39 4.60 -1.70
CA LYS A 83 10.10 3.98 -2.84
C LYS A 83 10.38 4.98 -3.97
N GLU A 84 9.60 6.04 -4.05
CA GLU A 84 9.74 7.13 -5.01
C GLU A 84 9.36 8.45 -4.32
N SER A 85 10.34 9.14 -3.76
CA SER A 85 10.30 10.60 -3.84
C SER A 85 11.68 11.14 -4.18
N ASP A 86 11.71 11.89 -5.27
CA ASP A 86 12.81 12.73 -5.75
C ASP A 86 13.04 13.94 -4.81
N ASP A 87 12.53 13.86 -3.58
CA ASP A 87 12.43 14.95 -2.62
C ASP A 87 13.29 14.57 -1.41
N LEU A 88 14.46 15.21 -1.32
CA LEU A 88 15.48 15.11 -0.25
C LEU A 88 14.95 15.36 1.18
N LEU A 89 13.64 15.51 1.35
CA LEU A 89 12.94 15.92 2.57
C LEU A 89 12.00 14.84 3.14
N LYS A 90 11.90 13.64 2.55
CA LYS A 90 10.96 12.59 2.99
C LYS A 90 11.58 11.25 3.42
N SER A 91 12.82 11.27 3.95
CA SER A 91 13.42 10.05 4.54
C SER A 91 12.71 9.55 5.80
N ASP A 92 11.98 10.42 6.49
CA ASP A 92 11.52 10.14 7.85
C ASP A 92 10.03 9.78 7.93
N CYS A 93 9.41 9.35 6.83
CA CYS A 93 7.99 8.97 6.86
C CYS A 93 7.80 7.58 7.48
N GLN A 94 7.15 7.51 8.64
CA GLN A 94 6.66 6.28 9.26
C GLN A 94 5.19 6.06 8.89
N ARG A 95 4.84 4.88 8.38
CA ARG A 95 3.46 4.48 8.06
C ARG A 95 2.75 3.91 9.29
N SER A 96 1.42 3.76 9.19
CA SER A 96 0.61 3.19 10.26
C SER A 96 0.97 1.75 10.60
N LEU A 97 1.32 0.92 9.61
CA LEU A 97 1.86 -0.43 9.82
C LEU A 97 3.37 -0.44 9.55
N TYR A 98 4.15 -0.99 10.48
CA TYR A 98 5.61 -1.00 10.37
C TYR A 98 6.27 -2.13 11.16
N THR A 99 7.52 -2.43 10.82
CA THR A 99 8.41 -3.29 11.63
C THR A 99 9.60 -2.49 12.14
N LEU A 100 10.04 -2.76 13.35
CA LEU A 100 11.26 -2.16 13.93
C LEU A 100 12.47 -3.07 13.81
N THR A 101 12.22 -4.39 13.82
CA THR A 101 13.22 -5.45 13.93
C THR A 101 12.92 -6.56 12.93
N ASN A 102 13.89 -7.47 12.76
CA ASN A 102 13.80 -8.60 11.83
C ASN A 102 13.10 -9.83 12.42
N ASP A 103 12.47 -9.67 13.59
CA ASP A 103 11.83 -10.73 14.37
C ASP A 103 10.41 -11.06 13.89
N GLY A 104 9.87 -10.28 12.95
CA GLY A 104 8.51 -10.43 12.45
C GLY A 104 7.45 -9.74 13.32
N THR A 105 7.84 -8.87 14.25
CA THR A 105 6.86 -8.09 15.03
C THR A 105 6.34 -6.93 14.18
N ILE A 106 5.03 -6.96 13.90
CA ILE A 106 4.29 -5.93 13.19
C ILE A 106 3.66 -5.00 14.22
N TYR A 107 3.88 -3.71 14.06
CA TYR A 107 3.21 -2.66 14.82
C TYR A 107 2.20 -1.97 13.93
N ALA A 108 1.00 -1.71 14.47
CA ALA A 108 0.01 -0.84 13.86
C ALA A 108 -0.30 0.33 14.80
N ALA A 109 -0.28 1.55 14.29
CA ALA A 109 -0.58 2.76 15.05
C ALA A 109 -1.45 3.72 14.25
N TRP A 110 -2.50 4.24 14.89
CA TRP A 110 -3.40 5.22 14.29
C TRP A 110 -4.06 6.15 15.32
N GLU A 111 -4.72 7.19 14.83
CA GLU A 111 -5.42 8.20 15.64
C GLU A 111 -6.64 7.59 16.36
N GLU A 112 -7.32 6.65 15.71
CA GLU A 112 -8.53 5.97 16.21
C GLU A 112 -8.45 4.46 15.93
N GLU A 113 -9.37 3.69 16.52
CA GLU A 113 -9.49 2.25 16.22
C GLU A 113 -9.73 2.03 14.72
N TYR A 114 -8.83 1.29 14.10
CA TYR A 114 -8.87 1.01 12.67
C TYR A 114 -8.74 -0.49 12.41
N PRO A 115 -9.59 -1.06 11.54
CA PRO A 115 -9.56 -2.48 11.22
C PRO A 115 -8.41 -2.80 10.26
N PHE A 116 -7.18 -2.78 10.79
CA PHE A 116 -6.02 -3.24 10.03
C PHE A 116 -6.17 -4.72 9.67
N GLU A 117 -5.66 -5.09 8.51
CA GLU A 117 -5.67 -6.46 8.01
C GLU A 117 -4.23 -6.86 7.68
N ILE A 118 -3.93 -8.15 7.71
CA ILE A 118 -2.59 -8.63 7.38
C ILE A 118 -2.18 -8.30 5.93
N GLY A 119 -3.15 -8.21 5.01
CA GLY A 119 -2.96 -7.78 3.63
C GLY A 119 -2.49 -6.33 3.52
N HIS A 120 -2.96 -5.44 4.41
CA HIS A 120 -2.48 -4.06 4.46
C HIS A 120 -0.99 -4.00 4.79
N PHE A 121 -0.50 -4.90 5.66
CA PHE A 121 0.93 -4.98 5.96
C PHE A 121 1.74 -5.41 4.73
N PHE A 122 1.32 -6.47 4.03
CA PHE A 122 2.00 -6.90 2.80
C PHE A 122 1.98 -5.82 1.71
N TRP A 123 0.89 -5.06 1.62
CA TRP A 123 0.80 -3.92 0.72
C TRP A 123 1.80 -2.81 1.11
N ILE A 124 1.90 -2.45 2.38
CA ILE A 124 2.90 -1.47 2.85
C ILE A 124 4.32 -1.98 2.59
N TRP A 125 4.61 -3.24 2.87
CA TRP A 125 5.90 -3.84 2.55
C TRP A 125 6.20 -3.77 1.05
N THR A 126 5.21 -4.08 0.20
CA THR A 126 5.37 -3.99 -1.26
C THR A 126 5.74 -2.57 -1.72
N ASN A 127 5.17 -1.53 -1.11
CA ASN A 127 5.25 -0.15 -1.61
C ASN A 127 6.25 0.75 -0.87
N TYR A 128 6.58 0.46 0.39
CA TYR A 128 7.33 1.34 1.30
C TYR A 128 8.47 0.61 2.01
N HIS A 129 9.19 -0.25 1.28
CA HIS A 129 10.43 -0.88 1.72
C HIS A 129 11.25 -1.29 0.49
N GLU A 130 12.57 -1.10 0.52
CA GLU A 130 13.47 -1.38 -0.62
C GLU A 130 13.30 -2.82 -1.15
N GLY A 131 13.41 -3.81 -0.26
CA GLY A 131 13.16 -5.23 -0.55
C GLY A 131 11.68 -5.61 -0.50
N GLY A 132 10.80 -4.81 -1.12
CA GLY A 132 9.35 -4.96 -0.99
C GLY A 132 8.83 -6.36 -1.34
N PHE A 133 7.78 -6.81 -0.64
CA PHE A 133 7.23 -8.15 -0.83
C PHE A 133 6.59 -8.32 -2.23
N PRO A 134 6.99 -9.33 -3.03
CA PRO A 134 6.49 -9.51 -4.38
C PRO A 134 5.12 -10.22 -4.41
N LYS A 135 4.09 -9.60 -3.82
CA LYS A 135 2.74 -10.21 -3.70
C LYS A 135 2.13 -10.63 -5.05
N LYS A 136 2.47 -9.92 -6.13
CA LYS A 136 1.99 -10.19 -7.50
C LYS A 136 2.53 -11.50 -8.08
N ASP A 137 3.64 -11.99 -7.56
CA ASP A 137 4.33 -13.18 -8.05
C ASP A 137 3.93 -14.43 -7.25
N MET A 138 2.97 -14.29 -6.33
CA MET A 138 2.41 -15.37 -5.53
C MET A 138 1.12 -15.93 -6.14
N LEU A 139 0.87 -17.22 -5.93
CA LEU A 139 -0.36 -17.93 -6.27
C LEU A 139 -1.32 -17.89 -5.09
N ASP A 140 -2.38 -17.10 -5.18
CA ASP A 140 -3.34 -16.93 -4.08
C ASP A 140 -4.05 -18.25 -3.71
N GLU A 141 -4.40 -19.07 -4.69
CA GLU A 141 -5.09 -20.35 -4.48
C GLU A 141 -4.27 -21.37 -3.68
N LYS A 142 -2.94 -21.23 -3.68
CA LYS A 142 -1.99 -22.10 -2.96
C LYS A 142 -1.32 -21.40 -1.79
N SER A 143 -1.78 -20.21 -1.46
CA SER A 143 -1.27 -19.42 -0.34
C SER A 143 -2.33 -19.38 0.75
N ARG A 144 -1.89 -19.41 2.00
CA ARG A 144 -2.78 -19.42 3.16
C ARG A 144 -2.21 -18.61 4.31
N ILE A 145 -3.10 -18.15 5.18
CA ILE A 145 -2.73 -17.44 6.40
C ILE A 145 -3.36 -18.16 7.59
N LEU A 146 -2.53 -18.52 8.56
CA LEU A 146 -2.95 -19.10 9.82
C LEU A 146 -2.90 -18.01 10.89
N VAL A 147 -3.93 -17.94 11.72
CA VAL A 147 -4.04 -17.04 12.87
C VAL A 147 -4.07 -17.90 14.12
N ASN A 148 -3.07 -17.73 14.98
CA ASN A 148 -2.83 -18.57 16.17
C ASN A 148 -2.85 -20.07 15.86
N GLY A 149 -2.30 -20.45 14.70
CA GLY A 149 -2.22 -21.85 14.24
C GLY A 149 -3.46 -22.39 13.53
N VAL A 150 -4.54 -21.60 13.41
CA VAL A 150 -5.76 -22.00 12.69
C VAL A 150 -5.83 -21.27 11.35
N GLU A 151 -6.07 -21.99 10.26
CA GLU A 151 -6.23 -21.39 8.94
C GLU A 151 -7.40 -20.40 8.91
N SER A 152 -7.13 -19.18 8.48
CA SER A 152 -8.12 -18.10 8.40
C SER A 152 -8.91 -18.21 7.10
N PRO A 153 -10.25 -18.20 7.17
CA PRO A 153 -11.09 -18.17 5.97
C PRO A 153 -10.99 -16.84 5.21
N PHE A 154 -10.42 -15.81 5.84
CA PHE A 154 -10.28 -14.46 5.28
C PHE A 154 -8.95 -14.25 4.55
N TYR A 155 -8.01 -15.21 4.63
CA TYR A 155 -6.69 -15.11 4.00
C TYR A 155 -6.02 -13.77 4.31
N VAL A 156 -5.64 -12.96 3.31
CA VAL A 156 -5.02 -11.64 3.47
C VAL A 156 -5.94 -10.60 4.12
N ASN A 157 -7.25 -10.82 4.13
CA ASN A 157 -8.21 -9.94 4.78
C ASN A 157 -8.40 -10.28 6.26
N ALA A 158 -7.56 -11.17 6.83
CA ALA A 158 -7.61 -11.48 8.24
C ALA A 158 -7.32 -10.21 9.08
N PRO A 159 -8.18 -9.86 10.04
CA PRO A 159 -7.99 -8.67 10.87
C PRO A 159 -6.75 -8.83 11.74
N LEU A 160 -6.00 -7.75 11.88
CA LEU A 160 -4.82 -7.65 12.73
C LEU A 160 -5.27 -7.35 14.17
N VAL A 161 -4.95 -8.25 15.10
CA VAL A 161 -5.40 -8.17 16.50
C VAL A 161 -4.20 -8.15 17.43
N GLN A 162 -4.30 -7.36 18.51
CA GLN A 162 -3.26 -7.27 19.54
C GLN A 162 -2.85 -8.65 20.07
N GLY A 163 -1.55 -8.93 20.02
CA GLY A 163 -0.93 -10.13 20.57
C GLY A 163 -1.13 -11.40 19.76
N TYR A 164 -1.82 -11.34 18.61
CA TYR A 164 -2.01 -12.51 17.77
C TYR A 164 -0.73 -12.88 17.01
N HIS A 165 -0.64 -14.16 16.69
CA HIS A 165 0.42 -14.73 15.87
C HIS A 165 -0.13 -15.13 14.51
N TYR A 166 0.50 -14.64 13.45
CA TYR A 166 0.15 -14.91 12.07
C TYR A 166 1.24 -15.75 11.43
N LYS A 167 0.86 -16.77 10.67
CA LYS A 167 1.76 -17.51 9.81
C LYS A 167 1.26 -17.39 8.38
N ALA A 168 2.02 -16.72 7.52
CA ALA A 168 1.70 -16.59 6.11
C ALA A 168 2.54 -17.56 5.29
N GLU A 169 1.89 -18.45 4.57
CA GLU A 169 2.52 -19.41 3.68
C GLU A 169 2.15 -19.03 2.25
N PHE A 170 3.14 -18.60 1.47
CA PHE A 170 2.96 -18.24 0.07
C PHE A 170 3.65 -19.25 -0.85
N THR A 171 3.03 -19.47 -2.00
CA THR A 171 3.59 -20.26 -3.09
C THR A 171 3.84 -19.34 -4.29
N THR A 172 5.04 -19.34 -4.86
CA THR A 172 5.38 -18.52 -6.03
C THR A 172 4.76 -19.10 -7.31
N LYS A 173 4.46 -18.25 -8.29
CA LYS A 173 3.97 -18.69 -9.61
C LYS A 173 4.96 -19.56 -10.39
N GLU A 174 6.25 -19.33 -10.16
CA GLU A 174 7.34 -20.09 -10.77
C GLU A 174 7.68 -21.38 -10.01
N TYR A 175 6.94 -21.68 -8.94
CA TYR A 175 7.20 -22.88 -8.14
C TYR A 175 6.87 -24.14 -8.92
N ASP A 176 7.88 -24.98 -9.11
CA ASP A 176 7.77 -26.28 -9.76
C ASP A 176 7.44 -27.35 -8.72
N GLU A 177 6.21 -27.85 -8.76
CA GLU A 177 5.69 -28.86 -7.83
C GLU A 177 6.41 -30.21 -7.93
N SER A 178 7.15 -30.47 -9.02
CA SER A 178 7.94 -31.70 -9.16
C SER A 178 9.06 -31.82 -8.12
N LYS A 179 9.51 -30.69 -7.54
CA LYS A 179 10.57 -30.66 -6.52
C LYS A 179 10.14 -31.21 -5.16
N ASP A 180 8.84 -31.23 -4.86
CA ASP A 180 8.31 -31.84 -3.63
C ASP A 180 8.12 -33.36 -3.80
N ALA A 181 8.08 -33.85 -5.05
CA ALA A 181 7.90 -35.26 -5.38
C ALA A 181 9.20 -36.01 -5.67
N ASP A 182 10.35 -35.32 -5.67
CA ASP A 182 11.68 -35.92 -5.80
C ASP A 182 12.08 -36.63 -4.49
N PHE A 183 11.36 -37.72 -4.18
CA PHE A 183 11.84 -38.75 -3.27
C PHE A 183 12.99 -39.48 -3.96
N LEU A 184 14.20 -38.95 -3.82
CA LEU A 184 15.40 -39.76 -4.05
C LEU A 184 15.37 -40.91 -3.03
N PRO A 185 15.40 -42.18 -3.45
CA PRO A 185 15.56 -43.29 -2.52
C PRO A 185 16.88 -43.10 -1.76
N PRO A 186 16.93 -43.40 -0.44
CA PRO A 186 18.17 -43.31 0.32
C PRO A 186 19.24 -44.20 -0.33
N ASP A 187 20.43 -43.65 -0.53
CA ASP A 187 21.56 -44.35 -1.15
C ASP A 187 21.80 -45.70 -0.43
N LEU A 188 21.87 -46.77 -1.23
CA LEU A 188 22.06 -48.18 -0.84
C LEU A 188 23.47 -48.47 -0.30
#